data_AF-A0A2Z5FXE0-F1
#
_entry.id   AF-A0A2Z5FXE0-F1
#
_cell.length_a   1.000
_cell.length_b   1.000
_cell.length_c   1.000
_cell.angle_alpha   90.00
_cell.angle_beta   90.00
_cell.angle_gamma   90.00
#
_symmetry.space_group_name_H-M   'P 1'
#
loop_
_entity.id
_entity.type
_entity.pdbx_description
1 polymer ?
#
loop_
_entity_poly.entity_id
_entity_poly.type
_entity_poly.pdbx_seq_one_letter_code
_entity_poly.pdbx_strand_id
1 'polypeptide(L)'
;MFGIPTPEQCLWAALIFGAVYQSYRYPLQINTAGMSPSYSDTPVAFQAAKAIVISIFCLISLFYLPKRSLSFPKWLMVILVAFMSGYPLLKIMNAGAGNSNVYLDTVFWPLAALVLVLSTNGISYRGLDRFFRFIFLYALLSNAVEVTLFLTIGRLPALAWADSWVVRFGGFLDDPNGFAALLFMLLGWVHVRFTGGRRFAAEAGLVLCLFLTQSLSAIGFLLLLTVFMAFRWLIRKPILIGGIGVLIATLLSFVWSSLSSAVAAVIALRQGSIDDHLSGNTLANLSSGLDWLFGIETYTHYESWWVGALVNFGLPWYSLFLTVMAALMWSVIVAFRGEHDCQHKAVLSGILLLSAYFVVGNANLPFFHIFPISFFFFCFSFLVFFGKINGDGADAKKLPMGRPAPLVSAPAKL
;
A
#
# COMPACT_ATOMS: atom_id res chain seq x y z
N MET A 1 -32.43 -14.45 12.85
CA MET A 1 -32.39 -13.32 11.90
C MET A 1 -30.98 -12.77 11.90
N PHE A 2 -30.25 -12.88 10.79
CA PHE A 2 -28.97 -12.19 10.65
C PHE A 2 -29.26 -10.71 10.37
N GLY A 3 -28.86 -9.81 11.27
CA GLY A 3 -29.06 -8.37 11.07
C GLY A 3 -28.28 -7.86 9.86
N ILE A 4 -28.78 -6.79 9.22
CA ILE A 4 -28.04 -6.09 8.15
C ILE A 4 -26.71 -5.58 8.75
N PRO A 5 -25.55 -5.86 8.13
CA PRO A 5 -24.27 -5.47 8.69
C PRO A 5 -24.13 -3.94 8.72
N THR A 6 -23.53 -3.42 9.78
CA THR A 6 -23.25 -1.99 9.91
C THR A 6 -22.13 -1.56 8.95
N PRO A 7 -22.01 -0.27 8.61
CA PRO A 7 -20.92 0.23 7.76
C PRO A 7 -19.52 -0.10 8.31
N GLU A 8 -19.35 -0.06 9.63
CA GLU A 8 -18.11 -0.46 10.29
C GLU A 8 -17.81 -1.94 10.08
N GLN A 9 -18.84 -2.80 10.13
CA GLN A 9 -18.69 -4.23 9.85
C GLN A 9 -18.34 -4.48 8.38
N CYS A 10 -18.97 -3.76 7.44
CA CYS A 10 -18.61 -3.83 6.01
C CYS A 10 -17.17 -3.40 5.77
N LEU A 11 -16.70 -2.32 6.41
CA LEU A 11 -15.32 -1.86 6.31
C LEU A 11 -14.33 -2.92 6.85
N TRP A 12 -14.59 -3.47 8.05
CA TRP A 12 -13.74 -4.51 8.62
C TRP A 12 -13.74 -5.79 7.77
N ALA A 13 -14.90 -6.21 7.27
CA ALA A 13 -15.02 -7.35 6.38
C ALA A 13 -14.23 -7.12 5.08
N ALA A 14 -14.29 -5.93 4.49
CA ALA A 14 -13.52 -5.56 3.31
C ALA A 14 -12.00 -5.57 3.58
N LEU A 15 -11.56 -5.07 4.74
CA LEU A 15 -10.15 -5.10 5.13
C LEU A 15 -9.62 -6.53 5.33
N ILE A 16 -10.39 -7.38 6.03
CA ILE A 16 -10.03 -8.79 6.25
C ILE A 16 -10.06 -9.55 4.92
N PHE A 17 -11.09 -9.33 4.10
CA PHE A 17 -11.19 -9.91 2.77
C PHE A 17 -9.98 -9.50 1.92
N GLY A 18 -9.62 -8.21 1.88
CA GLY A 18 -8.43 -7.75 1.19
C GLY A 18 -7.15 -8.46 1.63
N ALA A 19 -6.99 -8.69 2.94
CA ALA A 19 -5.81 -9.35 3.49
C ALA A 19 -5.76 -10.85 3.17
N VAL A 20 -6.90 -11.53 3.13
CA VAL A 20 -6.96 -12.99 3.02
C VAL A 20 -7.19 -13.45 1.59
N TYR A 21 -7.83 -12.64 0.74
CA TYR A 21 -8.37 -13.08 -0.54
C TYR A 21 -7.32 -13.76 -1.43
N GLN A 22 -6.14 -13.18 -1.59
CA GLN A 22 -5.12 -13.72 -2.50
C GLN A 22 -4.40 -14.97 -1.97
N SER A 23 -4.67 -15.39 -0.73
CA SER A 23 -3.99 -16.52 -0.11
C SER A 23 -4.32 -17.88 -0.74
N TYR A 24 -5.38 -17.98 -1.55
CA TYR A 24 -5.66 -19.21 -2.31
C TYR A 24 -4.64 -19.45 -3.42
N ARG A 25 -3.94 -18.42 -3.90
CA ARG A 25 -3.08 -18.51 -5.09
C ARG A 25 -1.96 -19.51 -4.90
N TYR A 26 -1.25 -19.41 -3.78
CA TYR A 26 -0.12 -20.30 -3.50
C TYR A 26 -0.56 -21.75 -3.28
N PRO A 27 -1.56 -22.09 -2.43
CA PRO A 27 -2.05 -23.46 -2.24
C PRO A 27 -2.70 -24.09 -3.47
N LEU A 28 -3.31 -23.29 -4.35
CA LEU A 28 -3.95 -23.80 -5.56
C LEU A 28 -3.06 -23.71 -6.81
N GLN A 29 -1.91 -23.03 -6.72
CA GLN A 29 -1.03 -22.70 -7.86
C GLN A 29 -1.80 -22.05 -9.02
N ILE A 30 -2.64 -21.07 -8.69
CA ILE A 30 -3.41 -20.30 -9.68
C ILE A 30 -3.00 -18.83 -9.59
N ASN A 31 -2.49 -18.29 -10.70
CA ASN A 31 -2.07 -16.90 -10.83
C ASN A 31 -2.08 -16.51 -12.32
N THR A 32 -0.91 -16.40 -12.94
CA THR A 32 -0.75 -16.22 -14.39
C THR A 32 0.22 -17.28 -14.87
N ALA A 33 -0.17 -18.07 -15.88
CA ALA A 33 0.62 -19.20 -16.37
C ALA A 33 2.01 -18.78 -16.90
N GLY A 34 2.15 -17.52 -17.33
CA GLY A 34 3.43 -16.96 -17.76
C GLY A 34 4.43 -16.62 -16.64
N MET A 35 4.02 -16.64 -15.36
CA MET A 35 4.86 -16.20 -14.24
C MET A 35 5.68 -17.33 -13.61
N SER A 36 5.19 -18.57 -13.66
CA SER A 36 5.88 -19.77 -13.17
C SER A 36 5.40 -21.01 -13.93
N PRO A 37 6.27 -22.00 -14.21
CA PRO A 37 5.89 -23.25 -14.88
C PRO A 37 4.85 -24.09 -14.11
N SER A 38 4.67 -23.81 -12.81
CA SER A 38 3.76 -24.57 -11.95
C SER A 38 2.38 -23.95 -11.80
N TYR A 39 2.15 -22.76 -12.36
CA TYR A 39 0.91 -22.01 -12.17
C TYR A 39 -0.01 -22.07 -13.38
N SER A 40 -1.32 -22.14 -13.13
CA SER A 40 -2.33 -21.90 -14.16
C SER A 40 -2.90 -20.49 -14.08
N ASP A 41 -3.56 -20.03 -15.14
CA ASP A 41 -4.26 -18.75 -15.12
C ASP A 41 -5.38 -18.75 -14.07
N THR A 42 -5.51 -17.63 -13.38
CA THR A 42 -6.56 -17.42 -12.38
C THR A 42 -7.91 -17.43 -13.09
N PRO A 43 -8.86 -18.31 -12.73
CA PRO A 43 -10.15 -18.35 -13.39
C PRO A 43 -10.87 -17.00 -13.29
N VAL A 44 -11.56 -16.59 -14.35
CA VAL A 44 -12.26 -15.30 -14.42
C VAL A 44 -13.21 -15.09 -13.23
N ALA A 45 -13.85 -16.16 -12.73
CA ALA A 45 -14.69 -16.10 -11.55
C ALA A 45 -13.93 -15.62 -10.30
N PHE A 46 -12.69 -16.07 -10.08
CA PHE A 46 -11.82 -15.59 -9.00
C PHE A 46 -11.28 -14.18 -9.27
N GLN A 47 -11.12 -13.76 -10.52
CA GLN A 47 -10.76 -12.37 -10.80
C GLN A 47 -11.94 -11.42 -10.53
N ALA A 48 -13.16 -11.83 -10.87
CA ALA A 48 -14.37 -11.04 -10.66
C ALA A 48 -14.84 -11.06 -9.19
N ALA A 49 -14.67 -12.17 -8.47
CA ALA A 49 -15.16 -12.32 -7.09
C ALA A 49 -14.57 -11.27 -6.13
N LYS A 50 -13.31 -10.84 -6.29
CA LYS A 50 -12.75 -9.72 -5.50
C LYS A 50 -13.56 -8.44 -5.66
N ALA A 51 -13.95 -8.10 -6.88
CA ALA A 51 -14.72 -6.90 -7.17
C ALA A 51 -16.18 -7.05 -6.72
N ILE A 52 -16.79 -8.22 -6.93
CA ILE A 52 -18.18 -8.50 -6.55
C ILE A 52 -18.36 -8.40 -5.02
N VAL A 53 -17.51 -9.06 -4.25
CA VAL A 53 -17.61 -9.07 -2.78
C VAL A 53 -17.46 -7.66 -2.21
N ILE A 54 -16.44 -6.92 -2.67
CA ILE A 54 -16.23 -5.52 -2.25
C ILE A 54 -17.39 -4.64 -2.72
N SER A 55 -17.96 -4.86 -3.90
CA SER A 55 -19.14 -4.14 -4.39
C SER A 55 -20.35 -4.36 -3.50
N ILE A 56 -20.58 -5.59 -3.02
CA ILE A 56 -21.66 -5.89 -2.06
C ILE A 56 -21.48 -5.08 -0.78
N PHE A 57 -20.26 -5.03 -0.23
CA PHE A 57 -19.98 -4.20 0.96
C PHE A 57 -20.21 -2.71 0.68
N CYS A 58 -19.77 -2.21 -0.48
CA CYS A 58 -20.01 -0.82 -0.89
C CYS A 58 -21.51 -0.52 -1.03
N LEU A 59 -22.29 -1.40 -1.67
CA LEU A 59 -23.74 -1.24 -1.85
C LEU A 59 -24.47 -1.17 -0.51
N ILE A 60 -24.13 -2.05 0.44
CA ILE A 60 -24.68 -1.99 1.80
C ILE A 60 -24.30 -0.67 2.45
N SER A 61 -23.03 -0.28 2.39
CA SER A 61 -22.50 0.98 2.94
C SER A 61 -23.17 2.23 2.36
N LEU A 62 -23.59 2.23 1.09
CA LEU A 62 -24.26 3.37 0.46
C LEU A 62 -25.59 3.72 1.13
N PHE A 63 -26.34 2.74 1.65
CA PHE A 63 -27.59 2.99 2.38
C PHE A 63 -27.39 3.74 3.70
N TYR A 64 -26.16 3.75 4.21
CA TYR A 64 -25.79 4.40 5.46
C TYR A 64 -24.91 5.64 5.25
N LEU A 65 -24.76 6.11 4.01
CA LEU A 65 -24.03 7.35 3.75
C LEU A 65 -24.62 8.47 4.61
N PRO A 66 -23.87 8.97 5.59
CA PRO A 66 -24.44 9.90 6.54
C PRO A 66 -24.76 11.21 5.81
N LYS A 67 -25.92 11.82 6.08
CA LYS A 67 -26.26 13.18 5.66
C LYS A 67 -25.44 14.23 6.43
N ARG A 68 -24.12 14.05 6.49
CA ARG A 68 -23.19 14.94 7.16
C ARG A 68 -22.72 16.00 6.18
N SER A 69 -22.74 17.25 6.64
CA SER A 69 -22.04 18.32 5.95
C SER A 69 -20.53 18.02 6.01
N LEU A 70 -19.91 17.79 4.85
CA LEU A 70 -18.46 17.69 4.73
C LEU A 70 -17.88 19.10 4.67
N SER A 71 -16.71 19.31 5.28
CA SER A 71 -15.96 20.55 5.06
C SER A 71 -15.52 20.65 3.59
N PHE A 72 -15.31 21.88 3.10
CA PHE A 72 -14.93 22.11 1.70
C PHE A 72 -13.72 21.26 1.24
N PRO A 73 -12.60 21.15 1.99
CA PRO A 73 -11.47 20.30 1.57
C PRO A 73 -11.84 18.81 1.46
N LYS A 74 -12.74 18.33 2.33
CA LYS A 74 -13.22 16.95 2.30
C LYS A 74 -14.11 16.70 1.10
N TRP A 75 -14.99 17.65 0.77
CA TRP A 75 -15.84 17.56 -0.41
C TRP A 75 -15.03 17.65 -1.71
N LEU A 76 -14.04 18.54 -1.76
CA LEU A 76 -13.11 18.63 -2.89
C LEU A 76 -12.38 17.30 -3.11
N MET A 77 -11.86 16.66 -2.07
CA MET A 77 -11.23 15.34 -2.19
C MET A 77 -12.17 14.28 -2.78
N VAL A 78 -13.45 14.26 -2.36
CA VAL A 78 -14.45 13.35 -2.94
C VAL A 78 -14.60 13.57 -4.44
N ILE A 79 -14.66 14.82 -4.89
CA ILE A 79 -14.76 15.15 -6.33
C ILE A 79 -13.50 14.76 -7.08
N LEU A 80 -12.32 15.08 -6.54
CA LEU A 80 -11.05 14.75 -7.19
C LEU A 80 -10.92 13.24 -7.38
N VAL A 81 -11.26 12.44 -6.36
CA VAL A 81 -11.26 10.98 -6.46
C VAL A 81 -12.34 10.47 -7.41
N ALA A 82 -13.55 11.05 -7.39
CA ALA A 82 -14.61 10.70 -8.32
C ALA A 82 -14.24 11.00 -9.77
N PHE A 83 -13.59 12.13 -10.05
CA PHE A 83 -13.10 12.47 -11.39
C PHE A 83 -11.94 11.57 -11.82
N MET A 84 -10.97 11.35 -10.91
CA MET A 84 -9.84 10.42 -11.13
C MET A 84 -10.35 9.01 -11.44
N SER A 85 -11.44 8.57 -10.82
CA SER A 85 -12.06 7.26 -11.06
C SER A 85 -13.00 7.28 -12.27
N GLY A 86 -13.64 8.41 -12.58
CA GLY A 86 -14.55 8.54 -13.71
C GLY A 86 -13.83 8.55 -15.06
N TYR A 87 -12.63 9.13 -15.11
CA TYR A 87 -11.89 9.28 -16.37
C TYR A 87 -11.48 7.95 -17.03
N PRO A 88 -10.91 6.95 -16.32
CA PRO A 88 -10.65 5.64 -16.92
C PRO A 88 -11.93 4.90 -17.38
N LEU A 89 -13.11 5.18 -16.81
CA LEU A 89 -14.37 4.63 -17.31
C LEU A 89 -14.70 5.13 -18.71
N LEU A 90 -14.41 6.40 -19.00
CA LEU A 90 -14.57 6.95 -20.35
C LEU A 90 -13.63 6.26 -21.34
N LYS A 91 -12.41 5.91 -20.91
CA LYS A 91 -11.45 5.15 -21.72
C LYS A 91 -11.91 3.71 -21.96
N ILE A 92 -12.59 3.06 -21.02
CA ILE A 92 -13.15 1.70 -21.21
C ILE A 92 -14.15 1.66 -22.37
N MET A 93 -14.91 2.73 -22.59
CA MET A 93 -15.89 2.78 -23.69
C MET A 93 -15.23 2.69 -25.08
N ASN A 94 -13.98 3.12 -25.19
CA ASN A 94 -13.21 3.13 -26.44
C ASN A 94 -12.14 2.04 -26.49
N ALA A 95 -11.70 1.55 -25.33
CA ALA A 95 -10.73 0.47 -25.24
C ALA A 95 -11.40 -0.86 -25.58
N GLY A 96 -10.96 -1.50 -26.66
CA GLY A 96 -11.40 -2.85 -27.01
C GLY A 96 -11.30 -3.84 -25.82
N ALA A 97 -12.06 -4.93 -25.88
CA ALA A 97 -12.32 -5.84 -24.77
C ALA A 97 -11.08 -6.43 -24.05
N GLY A 98 -9.89 -6.39 -24.66
CA GLY A 98 -8.66 -6.97 -24.09
C GLY A 98 -8.07 -6.23 -22.88
N ASN A 99 -8.31 -4.92 -22.74
CA ASN A 99 -7.63 -4.09 -21.73
C ASN A 99 -8.55 -3.49 -20.65
N SER A 100 -9.83 -3.87 -20.64
CA SER A 100 -10.83 -3.30 -19.72
C SER A 100 -10.53 -3.54 -18.24
N ASN A 101 -9.88 -4.67 -17.90
CA ASN A 101 -9.63 -5.05 -16.51
C ASN A 101 -8.70 -4.07 -15.78
N VAL A 102 -7.66 -3.57 -16.47
CA VAL A 102 -6.68 -2.67 -15.87
C VAL A 102 -7.30 -1.30 -15.55
N TYR A 103 -8.12 -0.79 -16.48
CA TYR A 103 -8.91 0.40 -16.24
C TYR A 103 -9.91 0.19 -15.10
N LEU A 104 -10.63 -0.94 -15.05
CA LEU A 104 -11.55 -1.24 -13.96
C LEU A 104 -10.85 -1.27 -12.61
N ASP A 105 -9.69 -1.93 -12.50
CA ASP A 105 -8.90 -1.96 -11.26
C ASP A 105 -8.45 -0.55 -10.84
N THR A 106 -8.10 0.33 -11.81
CA THR A 106 -7.74 1.74 -11.55
C THR A 106 -8.86 2.54 -10.88
N VAL A 107 -10.09 2.30 -11.33
CA VAL A 107 -11.29 3.00 -10.89
C VAL A 107 -11.80 2.45 -9.57
N PHE A 108 -11.83 1.12 -9.49
CA PHE A 108 -12.62 0.42 -8.49
C PHE A 108 -12.03 0.55 -7.09
N TRP A 109 -10.72 0.34 -6.92
CA TRP A 109 -10.12 0.32 -5.58
C TRP A 109 -10.16 1.67 -4.84
N PRO A 110 -9.82 2.81 -5.47
CA PRO A 110 -9.94 4.12 -4.83
C PRO A 110 -11.40 4.46 -4.50
N LEU A 111 -12.33 4.20 -5.43
CA LEU A 111 -13.75 4.51 -5.24
C LEU A 111 -14.38 3.64 -4.15
N ALA A 112 -14.11 2.34 -4.16
CA ALA A 112 -14.60 1.41 -3.13
C ALA A 112 -14.08 1.80 -1.74
N ALA A 113 -12.78 2.11 -1.62
CA ALA A 113 -12.21 2.61 -0.38
C ALA A 113 -12.89 3.90 0.09
N LEU A 114 -13.15 4.85 -0.81
CA LEU A 114 -13.83 6.10 -0.49
C LEU A 114 -15.25 5.86 0.03
N VAL A 115 -16.05 5.03 -0.67
CA VAL A 115 -17.44 4.72 -0.27
C VAL A 115 -17.48 4.07 1.11
N LEU A 116 -16.64 3.05 1.35
CA LEU A 116 -16.58 2.37 2.64
C LEU A 116 -16.19 3.34 3.76
N VAL A 117 -15.19 4.20 3.54
CA VAL A 117 -14.71 5.17 4.55
C VAL A 117 -15.72 6.29 4.82
N LEU A 118 -16.43 6.79 3.81
CA LEU A 118 -17.43 7.83 4.00
C LEU A 118 -18.64 7.30 4.79
N SER A 119 -19.04 6.06 4.52
CA SER A 119 -20.18 5.39 5.17
C SER A 119 -19.96 5.07 6.65
N THR A 120 -18.72 4.80 7.08
CA THR A 120 -18.44 4.48 8.49
C THR A 120 -18.56 5.72 9.39
N ASN A 121 -19.05 5.55 10.61
CA ASN A 121 -19.02 6.62 11.61
C ASN A 121 -17.62 6.90 12.15
N GLY A 122 -16.74 5.89 12.07
CA GLY A 122 -15.36 5.90 12.50
C GLY A 122 -14.95 4.52 13.00
N ILE A 123 -13.65 4.26 13.04
CA ILE A 123 -13.05 3.05 13.60
C ILE A 123 -12.08 3.43 14.71
N SER A 124 -11.86 2.54 15.67
CA SER A 124 -10.93 2.79 16.77
C SER A 124 -9.48 2.49 16.37
N TYR A 125 -8.54 3.24 16.95
CA TYR A 125 -7.11 2.89 16.85
C TYR A 125 -6.82 1.48 17.36
N ARG A 126 -7.49 1.03 18.43
CA ARG A 126 -7.39 -0.36 18.90
C ARG A 126 -7.90 -1.41 17.91
N GLY A 127 -8.86 -1.06 17.07
CA GLY A 127 -9.30 -1.92 15.97
C GLY A 127 -8.19 -2.09 14.93
N LEU A 128 -7.59 -0.99 14.50
CA LEU A 128 -6.48 -1.00 13.53
C LEU A 128 -5.24 -1.69 14.09
N ASP A 129 -4.88 -1.46 15.35
CA ASP A 129 -3.76 -2.16 16.01
C ASP A 129 -4.00 -3.69 16.04
N ARG A 130 -5.23 -4.14 16.30
CA ARG A 130 -5.59 -5.56 16.23
C ARG A 130 -5.47 -6.11 14.81
N PHE A 131 -5.91 -5.35 13.81
CA PHE A 131 -5.78 -5.73 12.41
C PHE A 131 -4.30 -5.82 11.98
N PHE A 132 -3.45 -4.88 12.39
CA PHE A 132 -2.01 -4.93 12.10
C PHE A 132 -1.31 -6.09 12.79
N ARG A 133 -1.70 -6.44 14.03
CA ARG A 133 -1.23 -7.67 14.69
C ARG A 133 -1.64 -8.93 13.93
N PHE A 134 -2.86 -8.98 13.43
CA PHE A 134 -3.34 -10.08 12.60
C PHE A 134 -2.49 -10.21 11.33
N ILE A 135 -2.31 -9.13 10.56
CA ILE A 135 -1.46 -9.14 9.35
C ILE A 135 -0.02 -9.50 9.71
N PHE A 136 0.53 -9.00 10.82
CA PHE A 136 1.89 -9.32 11.26
C PHE A 136 2.09 -10.82 11.46
N LEU A 137 1.21 -11.46 12.25
CA LEU A 137 1.27 -12.91 12.47
C LEU A 137 1.04 -13.67 11.18
N TYR A 138 0.07 -13.23 10.37
CA TYR A 138 -0.25 -13.89 9.12
C TYR A 138 0.89 -13.85 8.11
N ALA A 139 1.57 -12.70 7.98
CA ALA A 139 2.73 -12.51 7.11
C ALA A 139 3.90 -13.42 7.49
N LEU A 140 4.24 -13.48 8.79
CA LEU A 140 5.32 -14.35 9.27
C LEU A 140 4.99 -15.83 9.06
N LEU A 141 3.77 -16.25 9.43
CA LEU A 141 3.34 -17.64 9.30
C LEU A 141 3.22 -18.06 7.83
N SER A 142 2.60 -17.25 6.98
CA SER A 142 2.45 -17.57 5.55
C SER A 142 3.80 -17.75 4.88
N ASN A 143 4.74 -16.83 5.14
CA ASN A 143 6.06 -16.87 4.53
C ASN A 143 6.88 -18.06 5.06
N ALA A 144 6.77 -18.38 6.35
CA ALA A 144 7.39 -19.58 6.92
C ALA A 144 6.83 -20.86 6.29
N VAL A 145 5.52 -20.94 6.06
CA VAL A 145 4.88 -22.08 5.37
C VAL A 145 5.37 -22.20 3.94
N GLU A 146 5.42 -21.11 3.16
CA GLU A 146 5.93 -21.13 1.78
C GLU A 146 7.38 -21.59 1.69
N VAL A 147 8.26 -21.02 2.53
CA VAL A 147 9.67 -21.42 2.59
C VAL A 147 9.80 -22.88 2.99
N THR A 148 9.01 -23.35 3.95
CA THR A 148 9.03 -24.75 4.39
C THR A 148 8.57 -25.68 3.26
N LEU A 149 7.49 -25.36 2.55
CA LEU A 149 6.98 -26.17 1.44
C LEU A 149 7.95 -26.16 0.25
N PHE A 150 8.61 -25.04 -0.02
CA PHE A 150 9.67 -24.97 -1.01
C PHE A 150 10.85 -25.91 -0.64
N LEU A 151 11.35 -25.83 0.60
CA LEU A 151 12.50 -26.62 1.04
C LEU A 151 12.19 -28.12 1.20
N THR A 152 10.97 -28.49 1.57
CA THR A 152 10.61 -29.89 1.90
C THR A 152 10.07 -30.67 0.70
N ILE A 153 9.27 -30.04 -0.15
CA ILE A 153 8.60 -30.71 -1.28
C ILE A 153 8.84 -30.01 -2.62
N GLY A 154 9.72 -29.00 -2.68
CA GLY A 154 10.04 -28.29 -3.92
C GLY A 154 8.91 -27.40 -4.45
N ARG A 155 7.93 -27.02 -3.60
CA ARG A 155 6.78 -26.24 -4.06
C ARG A 155 7.19 -24.81 -4.43
N LEU A 156 7.08 -24.50 -5.73
CA LEU A 156 7.45 -23.20 -6.28
C LEU A 156 6.34 -22.14 -6.04
N PRO A 157 6.70 -20.90 -5.62
CA PRO A 157 5.79 -19.75 -5.64
C PRO A 157 5.62 -19.17 -7.05
N ALA A 158 4.67 -18.24 -7.22
CA ALA A 158 4.25 -17.74 -8.54
C ALA A 158 5.34 -17.08 -9.39
N LEU A 159 6.45 -16.65 -8.79
CA LEU A 159 7.57 -15.99 -9.48
C LEU A 159 8.89 -16.75 -9.28
N ALA A 160 8.82 -18.08 -9.27
CA ALA A 160 9.98 -18.96 -9.26
C ALA A 160 10.06 -19.79 -10.55
N TRP A 161 11.28 -19.90 -11.06
CA TRP A 161 11.62 -20.76 -12.19
C TRP A 161 12.14 -22.12 -11.67
N ALA A 162 11.86 -23.17 -12.43
CA ALA A 162 12.43 -24.49 -12.18
C ALA A 162 13.97 -24.38 -12.20
N ASP A 163 14.63 -25.14 -11.31
CA ASP A 163 16.09 -25.23 -11.19
C ASP A 163 16.82 -23.93 -10.83
N SER A 164 16.11 -22.94 -10.27
CA SER A 164 16.71 -21.69 -9.78
C SER A 164 16.66 -21.57 -8.26
N TRP A 165 17.79 -21.16 -7.66
CA TRP A 165 17.87 -20.76 -6.25
C TRP A 165 17.29 -19.36 -5.99
N VAL A 166 16.94 -18.63 -7.07
CA VAL A 166 16.39 -17.27 -7.03
C VAL A 166 14.87 -17.36 -6.91
N VAL A 167 14.40 -17.72 -5.72
CA VAL A 167 12.96 -17.88 -5.42
C VAL A 167 12.42 -16.64 -4.70
N ARG A 168 11.34 -16.08 -5.25
CA ARG A 168 10.68 -14.88 -4.73
C ARG A 168 9.45 -15.28 -3.92
N PHE A 169 9.48 -15.07 -2.62
CA PHE A 169 8.36 -15.40 -1.74
C PHE A 169 7.40 -14.22 -1.61
N GLY A 170 6.13 -14.47 -1.94
CA GLY A 170 5.06 -13.47 -1.92
C GLY A 170 4.23 -13.50 -0.64
N GLY A 171 4.48 -14.45 0.26
CA GLY A 171 3.61 -14.69 1.41
C GLY A 171 2.17 -14.93 0.97
N PHE A 172 1.22 -14.71 1.87
CA PHE A 172 -0.21 -14.88 1.58
C PHE A 172 -0.77 -14.07 0.39
N LEU A 173 -0.02 -13.14 -0.21
CA LEU A 173 -0.43 -12.46 -1.43
C LEU A 173 0.01 -13.16 -2.72
N ASP A 174 1.02 -14.04 -2.63
CA ASP A 174 1.71 -14.66 -3.77
C ASP A 174 2.16 -13.60 -4.81
N ASP A 175 2.47 -12.40 -4.31
CA ASP A 175 2.99 -11.24 -5.02
C ASP A 175 4.07 -10.59 -4.12
N PRO A 176 5.37 -10.79 -4.42
CA PRO A 176 6.47 -10.30 -3.60
C PRO A 176 6.50 -8.78 -3.49
N ASN A 177 6.06 -8.05 -4.53
CA ASN A 177 6.07 -6.60 -4.52
C ASN A 177 4.93 -6.06 -3.65
N GLY A 178 3.72 -6.59 -3.83
CA GLY A 178 2.59 -6.23 -2.98
C GLY A 178 2.82 -6.61 -1.52
N PHE A 179 3.39 -7.79 -1.28
CA PHE A 179 3.72 -8.24 0.07
C PHE A 179 4.77 -7.34 0.73
N ALA A 180 5.79 -6.90 0.00
CA ALA A 180 6.75 -5.92 0.50
C ALA A 180 6.08 -4.61 0.97
N ALA A 181 5.04 -4.14 0.29
CA ALA A 181 4.28 -2.97 0.74
C ALA A 181 3.62 -3.19 2.10
N LEU A 182 3.04 -4.37 2.32
CA LEU A 182 2.50 -4.74 3.63
C LEU A 182 3.60 -4.90 4.68
N LEU A 183 4.77 -5.44 4.33
CA LEU A 183 5.89 -5.55 5.25
C LEU A 183 6.40 -4.16 5.68
N PHE A 184 6.41 -3.16 4.79
CA PHE A 184 6.73 -1.78 5.16
C PHE A 184 5.67 -1.17 6.09
N MET A 185 4.39 -1.44 5.86
CA MET A 185 3.34 -1.06 6.82
C MET A 185 3.62 -1.64 8.21
N LEU A 186 3.96 -2.93 8.26
CA LEU A 186 4.24 -3.63 9.52
C LEU A 186 5.53 -3.16 10.17
N LEU A 187 6.59 -2.85 9.41
CA LEU A 187 7.84 -2.30 9.92
C LEU A 187 7.61 -0.96 10.63
N GLY A 188 6.83 -0.06 10.00
CA GLY A 188 6.50 1.22 10.59
C GLY A 188 5.73 1.06 11.91
N TRP A 189 4.79 0.12 11.95
CA TRP A 189 4.01 -0.19 13.15
C TRP A 189 4.88 -0.84 14.25
N VAL A 190 5.63 -1.90 13.94
CA VAL A 190 6.51 -2.62 14.88
C VAL A 190 7.54 -1.69 15.52
N HIS A 191 8.15 -0.81 14.72
CA HIS A 191 9.22 0.08 15.17
C HIS A 191 8.81 0.97 16.35
N VAL A 192 7.56 1.44 16.32
CA VAL A 192 6.98 2.30 17.35
C VAL A 192 6.26 1.48 18.43
N ARG A 193 5.59 0.38 18.05
CA ARG A 193 4.74 -0.43 18.94
C ARG A 193 5.53 -1.18 20.01
N PHE A 194 6.70 -1.72 19.64
CA PHE A 194 7.53 -2.56 20.50
C PHE A 194 8.81 -1.83 20.90
N THR A 195 9.40 -2.26 22.01
CA THR A 195 10.68 -1.73 22.51
C THR A 195 11.66 -2.86 22.81
N GLY A 196 12.95 -2.52 22.93
CA GLY A 196 14.01 -3.46 23.32
C GLY A 196 14.15 -4.67 22.37
N GLY A 197 14.42 -5.84 22.96
CA GLY A 197 14.66 -7.08 22.21
C GLY A 197 13.45 -7.58 21.42
N ARG A 198 12.21 -7.30 21.89
CA ARG A 198 10.98 -7.67 21.15
C ARG A 198 10.86 -6.91 19.84
N ARG A 199 11.20 -5.60 19.84
CA ARG A 199 11.25 -4.81 18.62
C ARG A 199 12.28 -5.38 17.66
N PHE A 200 13.50 -5.63 18.14
CA PHE A 200 14.57 -6.18 17.32
C PHE A 200 14.17 -7.51 16.67
N ALA A 201 13.62 -8.46 17.44
CA ALA A 201 13.18 -9.75 16.91
C ALA A 201 12.07 -9.61 15.85
N ALA A 202 11.08 -8.73 16.09
CA ALA A 202 9.99 -8.49 15.15
C ALA A 202 10.47 -7.78 13.87
N GLU A 203 11.33 -6.76 13.99
CA GLU A 203 11.93 -6.08 12.82
C GLU A 203 12.82 -7.05 12.03
N ALA A 204 13.64 -7.85 12.70
CA ALA A 204 14.49 -8.85 12.05
C ALA A 204 13.66 -9.88 11.27
N GLY A 205 12.55 -10.36 11.84
CA GLY A 205 11.62 -11.25 11.14
C GLY A 205 11.02 -10.62 9.88
N LEU A 206 10.58 -9.36 9.96
CA LEU A 206 10.04 -8.63 8.80
C LEU A 206 11.10 -8.31 7.74
N VAL A 207 12.31 -7.95 8.16
CA VAL A 207 13.44 -7.71 7.25
C VAL A 207 13.86 -9.00 6.55
N LEU A 208 13.84 -10.14 7.24
CA LEU A 208 14.06 -11.45 6.63
C LEU A 208 12.98 -11.74 5.58
N CYS A 209 11.70 -11.52 5.90
CA CYS A 209 10.61 -11.63 4.92
C CYS A 209 10.83 -10.70 3.71
N LEU A 210 11.27 -9.46 3.91
CA LEU A 210 11.58 -8.52 2.83
C LEU A 210 12.68 -9.04 1.91
N PHE A 211 13.78 -9.58 2.46
CA PHE A 211 14.83 -10.18 1.64
C PHE A 211 14.33 -11.39 0.85
N LEU A 212 13.46 -12.21 1.44
CA LEU A 212 12.85 -13.37 0.77
C LEU A 212 11.91 -12.97 -0.38
N THR A 213 11.34 -11.76 -0.38
CA THR A 213 10.58 -11.26 -1.55
C THR A 213 11.46 -11.05 -2.79
N GLN A 214 12.76 -10.82 -2.58
CA GLN A 214 13.73 -10.40 -3.59
C GLN A 214 13.22 -9.27 -4.51
N SER A 215 12.41 -8.35 -3.97
CA SER A 215 11.95 -7.16 -4.71
C SER A 215 13.03 -6.07 -4.66
N LEU A 216 13.64 -5.75 -5.81
CA LEU A 216 14.67 -4.70 -5.91
C LEU A 216 14.13 -3.33 -5.45
N SER A 217 12.88 -3.00 -5.79
CA SER A 217 12.23 -1.78 -5.33
C SER A 217 12.07 -1.76 -3.80
N ALA A 218 11.73 -2.91 -3.18
CA ALA A 218 11.64 -3.02 -1.73
C ALA A 218 13.01 -2.90 -1.05
N ILE A 219 14.01 -3.61 -1.53
CA ILE A 219 15.38 -3.57 -1.00
C ILE A 219 15.95 -2.16 -1.15
N GLY A 220 15.79 -1.53 -2.32
CA GLY A 220 16.21 -0.15 -2.56
C GLY A 220 15.54 0.83 -1.60
N PHE A 221 14.23 0.68 -1.34
CA PHE A 221 13.54 1.52 -0.37
C PHE A 221 14.01 1.27 1.08
N LEU A 222 14.29 0.02 1.46
CA LEU A 222 14.85 -0.32 2.77
C LEU A 222 16.23 0.31 2.97
N LEU A 223 17.08 0.27 1.94
CA LEU A 223 18.39 0.92 1.95
C LEU A 223 18.25 2.43 2.08
N LEU A 224 17.35 3.05 1.30
CA LEU A 224 17.07 4.49 1.40
C LEU A 224 16.61 4.87 2.81
N LEU A 225 15.69 4.10 3.40
CA LEU A 225 15.21 4.31 4.77
C LEU A 225 16.36 4.18 5.78
N THR A 226 17.20 3.17 5.63
CA THR A 226 18.36 2.92 6.51
C THR A 226 19.37 4.06 6.41
N VAL A 227 19.70 4.51 5.19
CA VAL A 227 20.58 5.65 4.95
C VAL A 227 19.99 6.93 5.53
N PHE A 228 18.69 7.19 5.34
CA PHE A 228 18.02 8.36 5.88
C PHE A 228 18.03 8.36 7.43
N MET A 229 17.73 7.22 8.05
CA MET A 229 17.76 7.06 9.50
C MET A 229 19.18 7.19 10.05
N ALA A 230 20.16 6.55 9.38
CA ALA A 230 21.58 6.71 9.70
C ALA A 230 21.97 8.17 9.60
N PHE A 231 21.73 8.84 8.47
CA PHE A 231 22.04 10.26 8.25
C PHE A 231 21.47 11.17 9.35
N ARG A 232 20.20 10.97 9.73
CA ARG A 232 19.58 11.72 10.83
C ARG A 232 20.27 11.48 12.18
N TRP A 233 20.71 10.25 12.44
CA TRP A 233 21.48 9.91 13.64
C TRP A 233 22.91 10.47 13.58
N LEU A 234 23.54 10.41 12.41
CA LEU A 234 24.89 10.88 12.11
C LEU A 234 24.97 12.39 12.34
N ILE A 235 24.00 13.20 11.87
CA ILE A 235 23.93 14.66 12.14
C ILE A 235 24.03 14.97 13.65
N ARG A 236 23.57 14.07 14.53
CA ARG A 236 23.62 14.28 15.98
C ARG A 236 24.94 13.83 16.62
N LYS A 237 25.80 13.08 15.93
CA LYS A 237 27.04 12.49 16.46
C LYS A 237 28.19 12.48 15.44
N PRO A 238 28.72 13.64 15.02
CA PRO A 238 29.66 13.76 13.89
C PRO A 238 30.97 12.96 14.04
N ILE A 239 31.49 12.83 15.26
CA ILE A 239 32.76 12.12 15.51
C ILE A 239 32.62 10.60 15.28
N LEU A 240 31.47 10.02 15.65
CA LEU A 240 31.21 8.61 15.43
C LEU A 240 31.05 8.28 13.93
N ILE A 241 30.64 9.28 13.13
CA ILE A 241 30.56 9.18 11.65
C ILE A 241 31.93 8.91 11.05
N GLY A 242 32.95 9.67 11.46
CA GLY A 242 34.29 9.52 10.90
C GLY A 242 34.82 8.11 11.12
N GLY A 243 34.66 7.59 12.34
CA GLY A 243 35.09 6.23 12.70
C GLY A 243 34.34 5.13 11.95
N ILE A 244 32.99 5.18 11.96
CA ILE A 244 32.17 4.16 11.28
C ILE A 244 32.31 4.26 9.76
N GLY A 245 32.37 5.47 9.20
CA GLY A 245 32.55 5.70 7.77
C GLY A 245 33.89 5.18 7.27
N VAL A 246 34.98 5.43 8.01
CA VAL A 246 36.29 4.85 7.71
C VAL A 246 36.24 3.32 7.82
N LEU A 247 35.66 2.77 8.90
CA LEU A 247 35.53 1.32 9.07
C LEU A 247 34.75 0.65 7.93
N ILE A 248 33.60 1.20 7.54
CA ILE A 248 32.79 0.70 6.43
C ILE A 248 33.54 0.86 5.11
N ALA A 249 34.18 2.00 4.85
CA ALA A 249 34.96 2.21 3.63
C ALA A 249 36.14 1.22 3.54
N THR A 250 36.82 0.96 4.65
CA THR A 250 37.89 -0.04 4.76
C THR A 250 37.35 -1.45 4.54
N LEU A 251 36.26 -1.84 5.22
CA LEU A 251 35.63 -3.15 5.01
C LEU A 251 35.15 -3.33 3.57
N LEU A 252 34.50 -2.32 3.00
CA LEU A 252 34.09 -2.32 1.61
C LEU A 252 35.30 -2.41 0.70
N SER A 253 36.41 -1.70 0.93
CA SER A 253 37.60 -1.82 0.09
C SER A 253 38.20 -3.23 0.10
N PHE A 254 38.14 -3.93 1.25
CA PHE A 254 38.62 -5.31 1.36
C PHE A 254 37.70 -6.31 0.64
N VAL A 255 36.38 -6.06 0.66
CA VAL A 255 35.40 -6.98 0.08
C VAL A 255 34.98 -6.56 -1.34
N TRP A 256 35.39 -5.38 -1.81
CA TRP A 256 34.87 -4.76 -3.04
C TRP A 256 35.11 -5.63 -4.28
N SER A 257 36.24 -6.31 -4.38
CA SER A 257 36.52 -7.20 -5.52
C SER A 257 35.55 -8.40 -5.59
N SER A 258 35.19 -8.95 -4.43
CA SER A 258 34.21 -10.04 -4.32
C SER A 258 32.77 -9.54 -4.46
N LEU A 259 32.50 -8.36 -3.90
CA LEU A 259 31.19 -7.72 -4.00
C LEU A 259 30.92 -7.25 -5.43
N SER A 260 31.90 -6.69 -6.12
CA SER A 260 31.74 -6.17 -7.48
C SER A 260 31.48 -7.28 -8.48
N SER A 261 32.13 -8.44 -8.34
CA SER A 261 31.84 -9.62 -9.16
C SER A 261 30.44 -10.19 -8.89
N ALA A 262 30.02 -10.27 -7.62
CA ALA A 262 28.66 -10.67 -7.27
C ALA A 262 27.60 -9.67 -7.76
N VAL A 263 27.84 -8.37 -7.60
CA VAL A 263 26.97 -7.29 -8.09
C VAL A 263 26.91 -7.31 -9.62
N ALA A 264 28.04 -7.50 -10.30
CA ALA A 264 28.06 -7.63 -11.75
C ALA A 264 27.29 -8.86 -12.22
N ALA A 265 27.40 -10.00 -11.54
CA ALA A 265 26.61 -11.20 -11.84
C ALA A 265 25.10 -10.95 -11.63
N VAL A 266 24.71 -10.28 -10.55
CA VAL A 266 23.31 -9.91 -10.30
C VAL A 266 22.79 -8.93 -11.34
N ILE A 267 23.57 -7.91 -11.72
CA ILE A 267 23.22 -6.96 -12.78
C ILE A 267 23.08 -7.69 -14.11
N ALA A 268 24.05 -8.54 -14.47
CA ALA A 268 23.99 -9.32 -15.72
C ALA A 268 22.78 -10.25 -15.79
N LEU A 269 22.45 -10.93 -14.67
CA LEU A 269 21.24 -11.76 -14.56
C LEU A 269 19.94 -10.96 -14.68
N ARG A 270 19.99 -9.65 -14.40
CA ARG A 270 18.83 -8.74 -14.45
C ARG A 270 18.86 -7.78 -15.63
N GLN A 271 19.91 -7.80 -16.46
CA GLN A 271 20.11 -6.83 -17.53
C GLN A 271 18.96 -6.85 -18.53
N GLY A 272 18.45 -8.03 -18.91
CA GLY A 272 17.29 -8.14 -19.80
C GLY A 272 16.05 -7.44 -19.23
N SER A 273 15.75 -7.62 -17.94
CA SER A 273 14.65 -6.91 -17.29
C SER A 273 14.89 -5.40 -17.19
N ILE A 274 16.14 -4.96 -16.98
CA ILE A 274 16.50 -3.54 -16.99
C ILE A 274 16.34 -2.93 -18.39
N ASP A 275 16.76 -3.66 -19.42
CA ASP A 275 16.65 -3.22 -20.82
C ASP A 275 15.19 -3.20 -21.28
N ASP A 276 14.36 -4.16 -20.85
CA ASP A 276 12.90 -4.15 -21.04
C ASP A 276 12.26 -2.92 -20.35
N HIS A 277 12.67 -2.62 -19.11
CA HIS A 277 12.24 -1.41 -18.41
C HIS A 277 12.65 -0.14 -19.17
N LEU A 278 13.91 -0.04 -19.63
CA LEU A 278 14.44 1.17 -20.28
C LEU A 278 13.89 1.39 -21.70
N SER A 279 13.78 0.31 -22.48
CA SER A 279 13.26 0.35 -23.85
C SER A 279 11.74 0.60 -23.87
N GLY A 280 11.01 0.09 -22.87
CA GLY A 280 9.58 0.35 -22.71
C GLY A 280 9.25 1.76 -22.23
N ASN A 281 10.19 2.49 -21.60
CA ASN A 281 9.94 3.81 -21.00
C ASN A 281 10.08 4.99 -21.98
N THR A 282 9.81 4.81 -23.27
CA THR A 282 9.89 5.93 -24.23
C THR A 282 8.58 6.70 -24.31
N LEU A 283 8.62 8.00 -24.00
CA LEU A 283 7.53 8.95 -24.26
C LEU A 283 7.29 9.20 -25.76
N ALA A 284 8.06 8.54 -26.63
CA ALA A 284 7.95 8.62 -28.09
C ALA A 284 6.57 8.22 -28.62
N ASN A 285 5.80 7.45 -27.85
CA ASN A 285 4.43 7.06 -28.20
C ASN A 285 3.42 8.22 -28.08
N LEU A 286 3.80 9.35 -27.46
CA LEU A 286 2.99 10.57 -27.42
C LEU A 286 3.30 11.41 -28.68
N SER A 287 2.58 11.11 -29.76
CA SER A 287 2.81 11.68 -31.08
C SER A 287 2.16 13.04 -31.30
N SER A 288 1.06 13.30 -30.60
CA SER A 288 0.26 14.52 -30.74
C SER A 288 0.08 15.28 -29.42
N GLY A 289 -0.16 16.59 -29.49
CA GLY A 289 -0.51 17.38 -28.30
C GLY A 289 -1.81 16.93 -27.63
N LEU A 290 -2.71 16.26 -28.37
CA LEU A 290 -3.92 15.66 -27.81
C LEU A 290 -3.62 14.39 -27.00
N ASP A 291 -2.62 13.60 -27.41
CA ASP A 291 -2.16 12.42 -26.65
C ASP A 291 -1.62 12.85 -25.29
N TRP A 292 -0.94 14.00 -25.21
CA TRP A 292 -0.50 14.57 -23.94
C TRP A 292 -1.66 14.97 -23.03
N LEU A 293 -2.77 15.44 -23.58
CA LEU A 293 -3.92 15.90 -22.80
C LEU A 293 -4.85 14.77 -22.39
N PHE A 294 -5.06 13.78 -23.25
CA PHE A 294 -6.05 12.73 -23.02
C PHE A 294 -5.45 11.32 -22.92
N GLY A 295 -4.15 11.18 -23.09
CA GLY A 295 -3.52 9.88 -23.26
C GLY A 295 -3.92 9.20 -24.58
N ILE A 296 -3.18 8.16 -24.93
CA ILE A 296 -3.43 7.35 -26.13
C ILE A 296 -4.78 6.61 -26.05
N GLU A 297 -5.32 6.23 -27.20
CA GLU A 297 -6.62 5.56 -27.30
C GLU A 297 -6.58 4.12 -26.81
N THR A 298 -5.50 3.40 -27.12
CA THR A 298 -5.31 2.00 -26.76
C THR A 298 -4.39 1.87 -25.54
N TYR A 299 -4.83 1.12 -24.54
CA TYR A 299 -3.98 0.86 -23.38
C TYR A 299 -2.68 0.18 -23.81
N THR A 300 -1.56 0.79 -23.44
CA THR A 300 -0.23 0.21 -23.59
C THR A 300 0.30 -0.10 -22.19
N HIS A 301 0.73 -1.34 -21.97
CA HIS A 301 1.31 -1.73 -20.71
C HIS A 301 2.68 -1.08 -20.55
N TYR A 302 2.90 -0.40 -19.42
CA TYR A 302 4.20 0.07 -18.97
C TYR A 302 4.47 -0.44 -17.57
N GLU A 303 5.70 -0.89 -17.30
CA GLU A 303 6.08 -1.30 -15.95
C GLU A 303 6.21 -0.10 -15.02
N SER A 304 6.79 1.00 -15.53
CA SER A 304 6.83 2.28 -14.84
C SER A 304 5.45 2.92 -14.85
N TRP A 305 4.83 3.03 -13.67
CA TRP A 305 3.51 3.63 -13.56
C TRP A 305 3.47 5.08 -14.03
N TRP A 306 4.47 5.91 -13.72
CA TRP A 306 4.42 7.32 -14.09
C TRP A 306 4.40 7.52 -15.61
N VAL A 307 5.14 6.69 -16.36
CA VAL A 307 5.07 6.64 -17.83
C VAL A 307 3.70 6.15 -18.26
N GLY A 308 3.28 4.99 -17.76
CA GLY A 308 2.02 4.39 -18.14
C GLY A 308 0.81 5.26 -17.82
N ALA A 309 0.84 5.99 -16.71
CA ALA A 309 -0.23 6.88 -16.30
C ALA A 309 -0.31 8.09 -17.23
N LEU A 310 0.83 8.70 -17.52
CA LEU A 310 0.91 9.85 -18.41
C LEU A 310 0.50 9.46 -19.85
N VAL A 311 1.02 8.33 -20.35
CA VAL A 311 0.74 7.86 -21.70
C VAL A 311 -0.72 7.41 -21.84
N ASN A 312 -1.25 6.62 -20.90
CA ASN A 312 -2.60 6.06 -21.05
C ASN A 312 -3.72 7.01 -20.61
N PHE A 313 -3.46 7.96 -19.71
CA PHE A 313 -4.50 8.84 -19.15
C PHE A 313 -4.27 10.34 -19.40
N GLY A 314 -3.11 10.73 -19.89
CA GLY A 314 -2.77 12.13 -20.15
C GLY A 314 -2.40 12.92 -18.89
N LEU A 315 -1.88 14.12 -19.14
CA LEU A 315 -1.37 15.03 -18.12
C LEU A 315 -2.42 15.46 -17.09
N PRO A 316 -3.67 15.83 -17.44
CA PRO A 316 -4.66 16.25 -16.46
C PRO A 316 -4.98 15.16 -15.44
N TRP A 317 -5.16 13.91 -15.89
CA TRP A 317 -5.41 12.78 -15.00
C TRP A 317 -4.19 12.50 -14.12
N TYR A 318 -3.00 12.48 -14.72
CA TYR A 318 -1.75 12.26 -14.00
C TYR A 318 -1.51 13.31 -12.91
N SER A 319 -1.65 14.60 -13.23
CA SER A 319 -1.53 15.69 -12.26
C SER A 319 -2.57 15.62 -11.15
N LEU A 320 -3.81 15.25 -11.50
CA LEU A 320 -4.87 15.03 -10.52
C LEU A 320 -4.52 13.89 -9.56
N PHE A 321 -4.07 12.76 -10.08
CA PHE A 321 -3.66 11.61 -9.28
C PHE A 321 -2.53 11.99 -8.31
N LEU A 322 -1.47 12.66 -8.80
CA LEU A 322 -0.38 13.15 -7.96
C LEU A 322 -0.86 14.11 -6.87
N THR A 323 -1.84 14.97 -7.18
CA THR A 323 -2.43 15.90 -6.22
C THR A 323 -3.19 15.16 -5.11
N VAL A 324 -4.01 14.17 -5.47
CA VAL A 324 -4.72 13.31 -4.52
C VAL A 324 -3.72 12.56 -3.64
N MET A 325 -2.70 11.93 -4.24
CA MET A 325 -1.64 11.22 -3.53
C MET A 325 -0.90 12.11 -2.54
N ALA A 326 -0.48 13.30 -2.97
CA ALA A 326 0.24 14.25 -2.13
C ALA A 326 -0.63 14.73 -0.96
N ALA A 327 -1.90 15.05 -1.20
CA ALA A 327 -2.82 15.49 -0.15
C ALA A 327 -3.10 14.38 0.88
N LEU A 328 -3.28 13.14 0.42
CA LEU A 328 -3.44 11.97 1.29
C LEU A 328 -2.19 11.72 2.13
N MET A 329 -1.00 11.65 1.51
CA MET A 329 0.25 11.46 2.22
C MET A 329 0.54 12.59 3.22
N TRP A 330 0.27 13.84 2.84
CA TRP A 330 0.39 14.99 3.73
C TRP A 330 -0.51 14.87 4.95
N SER A 331 -1.76 14.44 4.77
CA SER A 331 -2.69 14.23 5.89
C SER A 331 -2.20 13.18 6.87
N VAL A 332 -1.58 12.09 6.39
CA VAL A 332 -0.96 11.06 7.24
C VAL A 332 0.25 11.61 7.98
N ILE A 333 1.10 12.41 7.33
CA ILE A 333 2.26 13.06 7.98
C ILE A 333 1.80 14.00 9.10
N VAL A 334 0.79 14.84 8.83
CA VAL A 334 0.24 15.79 9.80
C VAL A 334 -0.35 15.04 10.99
N ALA A 335 -1.16 14.00 10.76
CA ALA A 335 -1.72 13.16 11.82
C ALA A 335 -0.62 12.49 12.66
N PHE A 336 0.38 11.88 12.01
CA PHE A 336 1.49 11.23 12.70
C PHE A 336 2.32 12.19 13.57
N ARG A 337 2.54 13.43 13.11
CA ARG A 337 3.28 14.46 13.85
C ARG A 337 2.49 14.99 15.04
N GLY A 338 1.18 15.13 14.90
CA GLY A 338 0.29 15.63 15.96
C GLY A 338 -0.05 14.58 17.04
N GLU A 339 0.22 13.31 16.79
CA GLU A 339 -0.13 12.24 17.73
C GLU A 339 0.96 12.01 18.80
N HIS A 340 0.49 11.94 20.05
CA HIS A 340 1.33 11.76 21.25
C HIS A 340 1.16 10.38 21.87
N ASP A 341 -0.02 9.75 21.73
CA ASP A 341 -0.23 8.40 22.23
C ASP A 341 0.61 7.39 21.43
N CYS A 342 1.37 6.55 22.13
CA CYS A 342 2.31 5.62 21.50
C CYS A 342 1.60 4.56 20.64
N GLN A 343 0.41 4.08 21.06
CA GLN A 343 -0.35 3.08 20.32
C GLN A 343 -0.95 3.67 19.05
N HIS A 344 -1.56 4.86 19.14
CA HIS A 344 -2.07 5.58 17.97
C HIS A 344 -0.94 5.91 16.99
N LYS A 345 0.19 6.40 17.51
CA LYS A 345 1.38 6.74 16.73
C LYS A 345 1.96 5.53 16.02
N ALA A 346 1.89 4.33 16.61
CA ALA A 346 2.31 3.10 15.96
C ALA A 346 1.44 2.76 14.74
N VAL A 347 0.12 2.88 14.86
CA VAL A 347 -0.79 2.68 13.72
C VAL A 347 -0.50 3.69 12.61
N LEU A 348 -0.40 4.98 12.96
CA LEU A 348 -0.09 6.04 11.99
C LEU A 348 1.30 5.88 11.35
N SER A 349 2.29 5.39 12.09
CA SER A 349 3.62 5.06 11.56
C SER A 349 3.55 3.96 10.50
N GLY A 350 2.75 2.92 10.74
CA GLY A 350 2.53 1.86 9.76
C GLY A 350 1.84 2.36 8.50
N ILE A 351 0.76 3.15 8.65
CA ILE A 351 0.07 3.78 7.50
C ILE A 351 1.04 4.69 6.73
N LEU A 352 1.85 5.49 7.44
CA LEU A 352 2.83 6.39 6.82
C LEU A 352 3.87 5.64 6.00
N LEU A 353 4.41 4.54 6.53
CA LEU A 353 5.44 3.78 5.81
C LEU A 353 4.86 3.00 4.62
N LEU A 354 3.61 2.52 4.72
CA LEU A 354 2.85 2.02 3.56
C LEU A 354 2.69 3.11 2.50
N SER A 355 2.23 4.31 2.87
CA SER A 355 2.03 5.42 1.94
C SER A 355 3.32 5.85 1.26
N ALA A 356 4.43 5.94 2.01
CA ALA A 356 5.73 6.28 1.47
C ALA A 356 6.23 5.22 0.48
N TYR A 357 6.14 3.94 0.83
CA TYR A 357 6.53 2.86 -0.09
C TYR A 357 5.60 2.77 -1.29
N PHE A 358 4.29 3.00 -1.13
CA PHE A 358 3.35 3.03 -2.24
C PHE A 358 3.74 4.11 -3.26
N VAL A 359 4.05 5.33 -2.81
CA VAL A 359 4.48 6.42 -3.71
C VAL A 359 5.81 6.08 -4.40
N VAL A 360 6.83 5.67 -3.65
CA VAL A 360 8.14 5.37 -4.22
C VAL A 360 8.10 4.14 -5.11
N GLY A 361 7.35 3.12 -4.71
CA GLY A 361 7.16 1.89 -5.47
C GLY A 361 6.42 2.12 -6.79
N ASN A 362 5.47 3.06 -6.83
CA ASN A 362 4.86 3.54 -8.08
C ASN A 362 5.85 4.24 -9.02
N ALA A 363 7.11 4.49 -8.64
CA ALA A 363 8.10 4.89 -9.64
C ALA A 363 8.41 3.74 -10.62
N ASN A 364 8.35 2.49 -10.15
CA ASN A 364 8.81 1.30 -10.89
C ASN A 364 7.71 0.25 -11.12
N LEU A 365 6.62 0.27 -10.35
CA LEU A 365 5.59 -0.78 -10.34
C LEU A 365 4.21 -0.15 -10.25
N PRO A 366 3.20 -0.61 -10.99
CA PRO A 366 1.87 -0.02 -10.98
C PRO A 366 1.02 -0.47 -9.77
N PHE A 367 1.46 -0.13 -8.55
CA PHE A 367 0.77 -0.51 -7.31
C PHE A 367 -0.68 -0.03 -7.24
N PHE A 368 -1.04 1.03 -7.96
CA PHE A 368 -2.42 1.49 -8.05
C PHE A 368 -3.40 0.49 -8.70
N HIS A 369 -2.93 -0.46 -9.51
CA HIS A 369 -3.74 -1.57 -10.03
C HIS A 369 -3.67 -2.83 -9.15
N ILE A 370 -2.71 -2.90 -8.23
CA ILE A 370 -2.42 -4.13 -7.48
C ILE A 370 -3.35 -4.22 -6.26
N PHE A 371 -4.26 -5.18 -6.30
CA PHE A 371 -5.08 -5.56 -5.14
C PHE A 371 -4.34 -6.56 -4.24
N PRO A 372 -4.34 -6.38 -2.91
CA PRO A 372 -5.12 -5.42 -2.11
C PRO A 372 -4.41 -4.09 -1.80
N ILE A 373 -3.21 -3.87 -2.35
CA ILE A 373 -2.32 -2.77 -1.97
C ILE A 373 -2.92 -1.40 -2.27
N SER A 374 -3.45 -1.21 -3.48
CA SER A 374 -4.19 -0.01 -3.86
C SER A 374 -5.36 0.26 -2.91
N PHE A 375 -6.17 -0.77 -2.66
CA PHE A 375 -7.31 -0.68 -1.74
C PHE A 375 -6.88 -0.27 -0.32
N PHE A 376 -5.86 -0.90 0.25
CA PHE A 376 -5.36 -0.56 1.59
C PHE A 376 -4.76 0.84 1.67
N PHE A 377 -3.96 1.24 0.67
CA PHE A 377 -3.40 2.58 0.62
C PHE A 377 -4.51 3.64 0.67
N PHE A 378 -5.51 3.54 -0.22
CA PHE A 378 -6.61 4.49 -0.26
C PHE A 378 -7.48 4.41 0.99
N CYS A 379 -7.83 3.21 1.44
CA CYS A 379 -8.67 3.01 2.62
C CYS A 379 -8.04 3.64 3.87
N PHE A 380 -6.78 3.32 4.18
CA PHE A 380 -6.12 3.88 5.36
C PHE A 380 -5.87 5.38 5.25
N SER A 381 -5.47 5.86 4.07
CA SER A 381 -5.24 7.29 3.87
C SER A 381 -6.54 8.09 3.96
N PHE A 382 -7.66 7.57 3.42
CA PHE A 382 -8.98 8.19 3.57
C PHE A 382 -9.45 8.17 5.03
N LEU A 383 -9.22 7.08 5.76
CA LEU A 383 -9.57 7.02 7.20
C LEU A 383 -8.90 8.16 7.96
N VAL A 384 -7.63 8.45 7.67
CA VAL A 384 -6.89 9.58 8.26
C VAL A 384 -7.43 10.92 7.74
N PHE A 385 -7.51 11.10 6.41
CA PHE A 385 -7.92 12.37 5.79
C PHE A 385 -9.32 12.82 6.21
N PHE A 386 -10.28 11.90 6.27
CA PHE A 386 -11.65 12.21 6.69
C PHE A 386 -11.83 12.27 8.21
N GLY A 387 -10.78 11.96 9.00
CA GLY A 387 -10.83 11.96 10.47
C GLY A 387 -11.77 10.87 10.99
N LYS A 388 -11.69 9.68 10.41
CA LYS A 388 -12.53 8.51 10.73
C LYS A 388 -11.84 7.52 11.66
N ILE A 389 -10.69 7.88 12.23
CA ILE A 389 -10.03 7.08 13.28
C ILE A 389 -10.28 7.77 14.62
N ASN A 390 -11.10 7.15 15.46
CA ASN A 390 -11.48 7.66 16.76
C ASN A 390 -10.47 7.21 17.83
N GLY A 391 -10.14 8.10 18.76
CA GLY A 391 -9.43 7.72 19.98
C GLY A 391 -10.30 6.82 20.85
N ASP A 392 -9.69 5.84 21.52
CA ASP A 392 -10.39 4.81 22.30
C ASP A 392 -11.25 5.37 23.47
N GLY A 393 -11.15 6.67 23.78
CA GLY A 393 -11.95 7.36 24.80
C GLY A 393 -13.10 8.24 24.30
N ALA A 394 -13.27 8.42 22.97
CA ALA A 394 -14.27 9.34 22.42
C ALA A 394 -15.73 8.82 22.52
N ASP A 395 -15.92 7.51 22.64
CA ASP A 395 -17.25 6.91 22.84
C ASP A 395 -17.75 7.00 24.29
N ALA A 396 -16.88 7.32 25.26
CA ALA A 396 -17.25 7.40 26.67
C ALA A 396 -17.76 8.79 27.13
N LYS A 397 -17.69 9.82 26.27
CA LYS A 397 -18.16 11.19 26.59
C LYS A 397 -18.99 11.83 25.47
N LYS A 398 -19.87 11.07 24.82
CA LYS A 398 -21.19 11.64 24.55
C LYS A 398 -21.96 11.65 25.87
N LEU A 399 -21.54 12.53 26.78
CA LEU A 399 -22.47 13.05 27.79
C LEU A 399 -23.71 13.48 26.99
N PRO A 400 -24.93 13.09 27.42
CA PRO A 400 -26.13 13.68 26.84
C PRO A 400 -25.92 15.19 26.85
N MET A 401 -26.31 15.89 25.79
CA MET A 401 -26.31 17.35 25.77
C MET A 401 -27.17 17.84 26.95
N GLY A 402 -26.53 17.93 28.11
CA GLY A 402 -27.04 18.51 29.32
C GLY A 402 -27.24 19.97 28.97
N ARG A 403 -28.47 20.41 29.19
CA ARG A 403 -28.95 21.78 29.02
C ARG A 403 -27.85 22.80 29.34
N PRO A 404 -27.78 23.92 28.58
CA PRO A 404 -26.90 25.02 28.95
C PRO A 404 -27.12 25.36 30.42
N ALA A 405 -26.01 25.40 31.18
CA ALA A 405 -26.03 25.84 32.56
C ALA A 405 -26.71 27.22 32.62
N PRO A 406 -27.64 27.47 33.57
CA PRO A 406 -28.23 28.78 33.72
C PRO A 406 -27.11 29.81 33.93
N LEU A 407 -27.16 30.87 33.13
CA LEU A 407 -26.29 32.03 33.23
C LEU A 407 -26.28 32.51 34.69
N VAL A 408 -25.15 32.28 35.37
CA VAL A 408 -24.88 32.89 36.67
C VAL A 408 -24.78 34.39 36.43
N SER A 409 -25.78 35.12 36.91
CA SER A 409 -25.80 36.58 36.92
C SER A 409 -24.57 37.12 37.64
N ALA A 410 -23.87 38.05 37.00
CA ALA A 410 -22.71 38.74 37.55
C ALA A 410 -23.06 39.43 38.89
N PRO A 411 -22.14 39.44 39.88
CA PRO A 411 -22.36 40.15 41.13
C PRO A 411 -22.38 41.66 40.89
N ALA A 412 -23.40 42.33 41.42
CA ALA A 412 -23.49 43.78 41.46
C ALA A 412 -22.29 44.35 42.23
N LYS A 413 -21.57 45.27 41.60
CA LYS A 413 -20.57 46.10 42.29
C LYS A 413 -21.31 47.14 43.13
N LEU A 414 -21.07 47.11 44.44
CA LEU A 414 -21.41 48.17 45.40
C LEU A 414 -20.29 49.20 45.44
#